data_AF-A0A075FQI2-F1
#
_entry.id   AF-A0A075FQI2-F1
#
_cell.length_a   1.000
_cell.length_b   1.000
_cell.length_c   1.000
_cell.angle_alpha   90.00
_cell.angle_beta   90.00
_cell.angle_gamma   90.00
#
_symmetry.space_group_name_H-M   'P 1'
#
loop_
_entity.id
_entity.type
_entity.pdbx_description
1 polymer ?
#
loop_
_entity_poly.entity_id
_entity_poly.type
_entity_poly.pdbx_seq_one_letter_code
_entity_poly.pdbx_strand_id
1 'polypeptide(L)'
;MSIQILQYEFLGPIKLSEWGPPMDRVVYIIFSKNKDVFNMIYVAESEKTESKDFFTKNDQFKCWLSYTGKEENLYLSIYPMWESSQSQRNQLVKKIISKYKPVCNEINEDSQNAKTTIAQTTEPEPEPEQD
;
A
#
# COMPACT_ATOMS: atom_id res chain seq x y z
N MET A 1 10.05 -20.40 0.44
CA MET A 1 10.37 -19.47 1.53
C MET A 1 9.07 -18.99 2.12
N SER A 2 9.07 -18.79 3.44
CA SER A 2 7.96 -18.22 4.21
C SER A 2 8.47 -17.10 5.10
N ILE A 3 7.56 -16.25 5.56
CA ILE A 3 7.84 -15.17 6.50
C ILE A 3 6.80 -15.17 7.63
N GLN A 4 7.27 -14.94 8.86
CA GLN A 4 6.43 -14.88 10.04
C GLN A 4 5.88 -13.45 10.23
N ILE A 5 4.56 -13.29 10.21
CA ILE A 5 3.86 -12.04 10.49
C ILE A 5 2.88 -12.28 11.64
N LEU A 6 3.10 -11.62 12.77
CA LEU A 6 2.46 -12.01 14.04
C LEU A 6 2.73 -13.50 14.35
N GLN A 7 1.67 -14.29 14.52
CA GLN A 7 1.70 -15.74 14.73
C GLN A 7 1.43 -16.54 13.44
N TYR A 8 1.31 -15.87 12.29
CA TYR A 8 0.95 -16.48 11.02
C TYR A 8 2.18 -16.61 10.11
N GLU A 9 2.27 -17.75 9.43
CA GLU A 9 3.31 -18.03 8.44
C GLU A 9 2.79 -17.72 7.04
N PHE A 10 3.28 -16.64 6.44
CA PHE A 10 2.93 -16.23 5.09
C PHE A 10 3.88 -16.88 4.07
N LEU A 11 3.33 -17.24 2.91
CA LEU A 11 4.10 -17.68 1.74
C LEU A 11 4.84 -16.49 1.13
N GLY A 12 6.09 -16.69 0.69
CA GLY A 12 6.93 -15.64 0.10
C GLY A 12 7.93 -15.04 1.10
N PRO A 13 8.41 -13.80 0.90
CA PRO A 13 8.05 -12.87 -0.18
C PRO A 13 8.60 -13.28 -1.57
N ILE A 14 7.79 -13.13 -2.61
CA ILE A 14 8.17 -13.28 -4.03
C ILE A 14 8.05 -11.93 -4.75
N LYS A 15 8.66 -11.74 -5.92
CA LYS A 15 8.40 -10.49 -6.67
C LYS A 15 6.94 -10.44 -7.09
N LEU A 16 6.35 -9.25 -7.09
CA LEU A 16 4.96 -9.08 -7.53
C LEU A 16 4.76 -9.56 -8.98
N SER A 17 5.75 -9.35 -9.85
CA SER A 17 5.77 -9.81 -11.24
C SER A 17 5.86 -11.33 -11.40
N GLU A 18 6.33 -12.04 -10.37
CA GLU A 18 6.45 -13.51 -10.36
C GLU A 18 5.18 -14.19 -9.82
N TRP A 19 4.23 -13.40 -9.31
CA TRP A 19 2.97 -13.93 -8.83
C TRP A 19 2.11 -14.46 -9.99
N GLY A 20 1.38 -15.55 -9.72
CA GLY A 20 0.43 -16.14 -10.65
C GLY A 20 -0.94 -16.41 -9.99
N PRO A 21 -2.06 -16.03 -10.63
CA PRO A 21 -3.39 -16.45 -10.21
C PRO A 21 -3.63 -17.96 -10.50
N PRO A 22 -4.69 -18.58 -9.94
CA PRO A 22 -5.62 -18.04 -8.96
C PRO A 22 -5.26 -18.42 -7.52
N MET A 23 -5.75 -17.63 -6.56
CA MET A 23 -5.79 -18.02 -5.14
C MET A 23 -7.12 -17.59 -4.52
N ASP A 24 -7.64 -18.43 -3.63
CA ASP A 24 -8.91 -18.22 -2.93
C ASP A 24 -8.68 -17.84 -1.47
N ARG A 25 -9.47 -16.87 -1.00
CA ARG A 25 -9.61 -16.40 0.39
C ARG A 25 -8.26 -16.17 1.05
N VAL A 26 -7.63 -15.08 0.69
CA VAL A 26 -6.27 -14.76 1.11
C VAL A 26 -6.19 -13.46 1.90
N VAL A 27 -5.20 -13.38 2.78
CA VAL A 27 -4.64 -12.09 3.23
C VAL A 27 -3.30 -11.92 2.54
N TYR A 28 -3.07 -10.76 1.95
CA TYR A 28 -1.82 -10.47 1.24
C TYR A 28 -1.15 -9.22 1.80
N ILE A 29 0.17 -9.19 1.66
CA ILE A 29 1.03 -8.11 2.10
C ILE A 29 1.90 -7.70 0.92
N ILE A 30 1.93 -6.41 0.64
CA ILE A 30 2.87 -5.81 -0.32
C ILE A 30 4.04 -5.22 0.47
N PHE A 31 5.24 -5.58 0.03
CA PHE A 31 6.49 -5.08 0.54
C PHE A 31 7.20 -4.24 -0.51
N SER A 32 7.89 -3.21 -0.04
CA SER A 32 8.92 -2.49 -0.78
C SER A 32 10.28 -3.02 -0.38
N LYS A 33 11.04 -3.57 -1.33
CA LYS A 33 12.41 -4.02 -1.08
C LYS A 33 13.39 -2.87 -1.34
N ASN A 34 14.12 -2.48 -0.30
CA ASN A 34 15.24 -1.55 -0.40
C ASN A 34 16.52 -2.26 0.05
N LYS A 35 17.44 -2.51 -0.89
CA LYS A 35 18.60 -3.38 -0.70
C LYS A 35 18.15 -4.73 -0.14
N ASP A 36 18.52 -5.07 1.09
CA ASP A 36 18.19 -6.34 1.74
C ASP A 36 17.04 -6.24 2.76
N VAL A 37 16.35 -5.09 2.81
CA VAL A 37 15.28 -4.83 3.77
C VAL A 37 13.92 -4.83 3.06
N PHE A 38 12.98 -5.61 3.58
CA PHE A 38 11.58 -5.61 3.15
C PHE A 38 10.75 -4.71 4.08
N ASN A 39 10.21 -3.63 3.53
CA ASN A 39 9.33 -2.72 4.25
C ASN A 39 7.88 -3.04 3.92
N MET A 40 7.05 -3.31 4.93
CA MET A 40 5.62 -3.53 4.75
C MET A 40 4.94 -2.21 4.38
N ILE A 41 4.34 -2.13 3.20
CA ILE A 41 3.71 -0.89 2.72
C ILE A 41 2.20 -1.01 2.58
N TYR A 42 1.67 -2.22 2.39
CA TYR A 42 0.24 -2.44 2.25
C TYR A 42 -0.19 -3.84 2.69
N VAL A 43 -1.40 -3.95 3.23
CA VAL A 43 -2.02 -5.19 3.71
C VAL A 43 -3.50 -5.16 3.36
N ALA A 44 -4.01 -6.22 2.77
CA ALA A 44 -5.45 -6.37 2.53
C ALA A 44 -5.86 -7.84 2.43
N GLU A 45 -7.16 -8.07 2.33
CA GLU A 45 -7.73 -9.39 2.04
C GLU A 45 -8.34 -9.43 0.65
N SER A 46 -8.49 -10.63 0.11
CA SER A 46 -9.31 -10.86 -1.07
C SER A 46 -10.03 -12.20 -0.96
N GLU A 47 -11.26 -12.26 -1.46
CA GLU A 47 -11.94 -13.53 -1.65
C GLU A 47 -11.31 -14.35 -2.77
N LYS A 48 -10.86 -13.70 -3.85
CA LYS A 48 -10.16 -14.36 -4.96
C LYS A 48 -9.19 -13.43 -5.67
N THR A 49 -8.13 -14.01 -6.22
CA THR A 49 -7.16 -13.31 -7.07
C THR A 49 -7.10 -14.00 -8.42
N GLU A 50 -8.05 -13.73 -9.31
CA GLU A 50 -8.25 -14.54 -10.53
C GLU A 50 -7.48 -14.05 -11.77
N SER A 51 -7.01 -12.79 -11.78
CA SER A 51 -6.39 -12.17 -12.95
C SER A 51 -4.92 -11.81 -12.70
N LYS A 52 -4.07 -11.87 -13.74
CA LYS A 52 -2.63 -11.52 -13.64
C LYS A 52 -2.40 -10.07 -13.23
N ASP A 53 -3.33 -9.20 -13.59
CA ASP A 53 -3.32 -7.76 -13.30
C ASP A 53 -4.10 -7.40 -12.02
N PHE A 54 -4.50 -8.39 -11.21
CA PHE A 54 -5.26 -8.18 -9.97
C PHE A 54 -4.62 -7.13 -9.06
N PHE A 55 -3.30 -7.23 -8.84
CA PHE A 55 -2.57 -6.30 -7.97
C PHE A 55 -2.31 -4.94 -8.61
N THR A 56 -2.09 -4.89 -9.93
CA THR A 56 -1.78 -3.64 -10.63
C THR A 56 -3.04 -2.78 -10.86
N LYS A 57 -4.22 -3.39 -10.82
CA LYS A 57 -5.53 -2.70 -10.83
C LYS A 57 -5.99 -2.20 -9.46
N ASN A 58 -5.25 -2.44 -8.40
CA ASN A 58 -5.61 -1.98 -7.07
C ASN A 58 -5.51 -0.44 -6.97
N ASP A 59 -6.48 0.21 -6.34
CA ASP A 59 -6.48 1.67 -6.16
C ASP A 59 -5.23 2.19 -5.44
N GLN A 60 -4.67 1.38 -4.53
CA GLN A 60 -3.47 1.71 -3.76
C GLN A 60 -2.18 1.43 -4.53
N PHE A 61 -2.24 0.85 -5.74
CA PHE A 61 -1.05 0.56 -6.55
C PHE A 61 -0.21 1.82 -6.83
N LYS A 62 -0.87 2.97 -7.01
CA LYS A 62 -0.19 4.27 -7.15
C LYS A 62 0.62 4.64 -5.91
N CYS A 63 0.09 4.40 -4.71
CA CYS A 63 0.81 4.62 -3.47
C CYS A 63 2.03 3.69 -3.38
N TRP A 64 1.85 2.40 -3.74
CA TRP A 64 2.93 1.42 -3.66
C TRP A 64 4.10 1.80 -4.56
N LEU A 65 3.82 2.24 -5.79
CA LEU A 65 4.82 2.73 -6.73
C LEU A 65 5.47 4.03 -6.25
N SER A 66 4.70 4.97 -5.69
CA SER A 66 5.26 6.21 -5.16
C SER A 66 6.23 5.98 -4.00
N TYR A 67 5.96 5.01 -3.13
CA TYR A 67 6.84 4.67 -2.02
C TYR A 67 8.05 3.83 -2.46
N THR A 68 7.83 2.91 -3.40
CA THR A 68 8.85 1.93 -3.82
C THR A 68 9.74 2.43 -4.96
N GLY A 69 9.29 3.43 -5.71
CA GLY A 69 9.94 3.99 -6.90
C GLY A 69 9.78 3.13 -8.16
N LYS A 70 9.92 1.81 -8.06
CA LYS A 70 9.81 0.89 -9.21
C LYS A 70 9.06 -0.40 -8.87
N GLU A 71 8.29 -0.91 -9.83
CA GLU A 71 7.54 -2.16 -9.68
C GLU A 71 8.45 -3.37 -9.41
N GLU A 72 9.67 -3.40 -9.94
CA GLU A 72 10.65 -4.49 -9.74
C GLU A 72 11.05 -4.71 -8.26
N ASN A 73 10.82 -3.69 -7.43
CA ASN A 73 11.08 -3.71 -5.99
C ASN A 73 9.82 -4.00 -5.17
N LEU A 74 8.68 -4.26 -5.82
CA LEU A 74 7.46 -4.72 -5.15
C LEU A 74 7.52 -6.23 -4.95
N TYR A 75 7.28 -6.63 -3.71
CA TYR A 75 7.24 -8.01 -3.29
C TYR A 75 5.92 -8.35 -2.62
N LEU A 76 5.52 -9.60 -2.73
CA LEU A 76 4.24 -10.10 -2.30
C LEU A 76 4.45 -11.26 -1.33
N SER A 77 3.74 -11.21 -0.21
CA SER A 77 3.50 -12.38 0.63
C SER A 77 2.02 -12.65 0.76
N ILE A 78 1.64 -13.92 0.78
CA ILE A 78 0.25 -14.36 0.83
C ILE A 78 0.06 -15.35 1.97
N TYR A 79 -1.01 -15.18 2.73
CA TYR A 79 -1.51 -16.16 3.68
C TYR A 79 -2.87 -16.70 3.21
N PRO A 80 -2.91 -17.93 2.68
CA PRO A 80 -4.17 -18.59 2.33
C PRO A 80 -5.00 -18.88 3.58
N MET A 81 -6.28 -18.55 3.52
CA MET A 81 -7.26 -18.74 4.59
C MET A 81 -8.53 -19.40 4.00
N TRP A 82 -8.39 -20.59 3.40
CA TRP A 82 -9.43 -21.24 2.58
C TRP A 82 -10.78 -21.43 3.28
N GLU A 83 -10.78 -21.66 4.60
CA GLU A 83 -11.99 -21.88 5.41
C GLU A 83 -12.45 -20.63 6.16
N SER A 84 -11.86 -19.47 5.87
CA SER A 84 -12.21 -18.22 6.55
C SER A 84 -13.42 -17.53 5.95
N SER A 85 -14.22 -16.94 6.83
CA SER A 85 -15.15 -15.86 6.49
C SER A 85 -14.38 -14.57 6.17
N GLN A 86 -15.04 -13.66 5.44
CA GLN A 86 -14.50 -12.32 5.20
C GLN A 86 -14.20 -11.56 6.51
N SER A 87 -15.05 -11.71 7.52
CA SER A 87 -14.85 -11.09 8.83
C SER A 87 -13.55 -11.53 9.49
N GLN A 88 -13.23 -12.82 9.44
CA GLN A 88 -11.97 -13.36 10.00
C GLN A 88 -10.74 -12.82 9.27
N ARG A 89 -10.79 -12.72 7.93
CA ARG A 89 -9.69 -12.12 7.15
C ARG A 89 -9.53 -10.64 7.48
N ASN A 90 -10.62 -9.89 7.55
CA ASN A 90 -10.61 -8.48 7.93
C ASN A 90 -10.08 -8.26 9.36
N GLN A 91 -10.40 -9.14 10.31
CA GLN A 91 -9.81 -9.09 11.65
C GLN A 91 -8.29 -9.28 11.62
N LEU A 92 -7.78 -10.19 10.79
CA LEU A 92 -6.34 -10.37 10.61
C LEU A 92 -5.69 -9.13 9.99
N VAL A 93 -6.26 -8.60 8.90
CA VAL A 93 -5.79 -7.37 8.25
C VAL A 93 -5.70 -6.22 9.26
N LYS A 94 -6.77 -5.98 10.04
CA LYS A 94 -6.79 -4.92 11.07
C LYS A 94 -5.69 -5.11 12.13
N LYS A 95 -5.45 -6.34 12.58
CA LYS A 95 -4.37 -6.64 13.54
C LYS A 95 -2.99 -6.34 12.96
N ILE A 96 -2.76 -6.70 11.70
CA ILE A 96 -1.48 -6.43 11.02
C ILE A 96 -1.30 -4.92 10.84
N ILE A 97 -2.31 -4.21 10.32
CA ILE A 97 -2.26 -2.76 10.13
C ILE A 97 -2.00 -2.04 11.46
N SER A 98 -2.73 -2.41 12.52
CA SER A 98 -2.56 -1.79 13.85
C SER A 98 -1.15 -1.95 14.42
N LYS A 99 -0.49 -3.09 14.17
CA LYS A 99 0.86 -3.36 14.66
C LYS A 99 1.95 -2.69 13.81
N TYR A 100 1.85 -2.80 12.50
CA TYR A 100 2.94 -2.43 11.58
C TYR A 100 2.76 -1.06 10.92
N LYS A 101 1.55 -0.48 10.96
CA LYS A 101 1.19 0.83 10.37
C LYS A 101 1.72 1.02 8.92
N PRO A 102 1.35 0.13 7.99
CA PRO A 102 1.74 0.25 6.58
C PRO A 102 1.26 1.57 5.97
N VAL A 103 2.19 2.30 5.37
CA VAL A 103 1.99 3.67 4.86
C VAL A 103 0.90 3.81 3.80
N CYS A 104 0.65 2.77 3.00
CA CYS A 104 -0.39 2.80 1.95
C CYS A 104 -1.73 2.21 2.41
N ASN A 105 -1.89 1.86 3.69
CA ASN A 105 -3.19 1.52 4.28
C ASN A 105 -3.85 2.70 4.98
N GLU A 106 -3.09 3.75 5.29
CA GLU A 106 -3.62 4.98 5.87
C GLU A 106 -4.31 5.77 4.76
N ILE A 107 -5.63 5.98 4.90
CA ILE A 107 -6.38 6.88 4.03
C ILE A 107 -5.99 8.29 4.47
N ASN A 108 -4.91 8.82 3.90
CA ASN A 108 -4.57 10.22 4.08
C ASN A 108 -5.64 11.07 3.36
N GLU A 109 -6.68 11.48 4.09
CA GLU A 109 -7.54 12.61 3.71
C GLU A 109 -6.70 13.89 3.44
N ASP A 110 -5.46 13.94 3.94
CA ASP A 110 -4.50 15.04 3.79
C ASP A 110 -3.80 15.13 2.42
N SER A 111 -4.01 14.18 1.51
CA SER A 111 -3.32 14.18 0.20
C SER A 111 -3.86 15.23 -0.79
N GLN A 112 -4.86 16.03 -0.40
CA GLN A 112 -5.40 17.12 -1.21
C GLN A 112 -4.81 18.50 -0.93
N ASN A 113 -3.96 18.68 0.09
CA ASN A 113 -3.47 20.03 0.45
C ASN A 113 -1.99 20.33 0.13
N ALA A 114 -1.33 19.50 -0.69
CA ALA A 114 0.06 19.73 -1.10
C ALA A 114 0.18 19.94 -2.62
N LYS A 115 -0.68 20.76 -3.22
CA LYS A 115 -0.51 21.16 -4.63
C LYS A 115 -1.21 22.48 -5.00
N THR A 116 -0.91 23.58 -4.32
CA THR A 116 -0.98 24.91 -4.96
C THR A 116 -0.02 25.90 -4.32
N THR A 117 1.22 25.94 -4.82
CA THR A 117 2.06 27.14 -4.70
C THR A 117 2.86 27.25 -5.98
N ILE A 118 2.35 28.02 -6.96
CA ILE A 118 3.18 28.76 -7.92
C ILE A 118 2.46 30.09 -8.24
N ALA A 119 3.06 31.16 -7.70
CA ALA A 119 3.21 32.52 -8.20
C ALA A 119 2.04 33.24 -8.90
N GLN A 120 1.58 34.33 -8.28
CA GLN A 120 1.47 35.62 -8.98
C GLN A 120 2.16 36.72 -8.16
N THR A 121 2.99 37.45 -8.88
CA THR A 121 3.92 38.48 -8.45
C THR A 121 3.30 39.86 -8.70
N THR A 122 3.61 40.79 -7.79
CA THR A 122 3.60 42.28 -7.90
C THR A 122 2.30 43.05 -8.07
N GLU A 123 2.00 43.88 -7.08
CA GLU A 123 1.84 45.33 -7.26
C GLU A 123 2.21 46.05 -5.93
N PRO A 124 3.10 47.06 -5.92
CA PRO A 124 3.40 47.83 -4.71
C PRO A 124 2.34 48.92 -4.47
N GLU A 125 1.80 48.94 -3.26
CA GLU A 125 0.89 49.93 -2.70
C GLU A 125 1.56 51.32 -2.63
N PRO A 126 0.95 52.41 -3.14
CA PRO A 126 1.40 53.76 -2.83
C PRO A 126 0.77 54.27 -1.52
N GLU A 127 1.62 54.90 -0.70
CA GLU A 127 1.31 55.56 0.58
C GLU A 127 0.13 56.55 0.53
N PRO A 128 -0.55 56.79 1.68
CA PRO A 128 -1.65 57.74 1.77
C PRO A 128 -1.15 59.20 1.84
N GLU A 129 -1.64 60.06 0.95
CA GLU A 129 -1.55 61.51 1.16
C GLU A 129 -2.53 61.96 2.25
N GLN A 130 -1.98 62.66 3.24
CA GLN A 130 -2.71 63.41 4.26
C GLN A 130 -3.13 64.77 3.69
N ASP A 131 -4.42 65.09 3.76
CA ASP A 131 -4.95 66.45 4.02
C ASP A 131 -6.43 66.38 4.45
#